data_AF-A0A2A5M759-F1
#
_entry.id   AF-A0A2A5M759-F1
#
_cell.length_a   1.000
_cell.length_b   1.000
_cell.length_c   1.000
_cell.angle_alpha   90.00
_cell.angle_beta   90.00
_cell.angle_gamma   90.00
#
_symmetry.space_group_name_H-M   'P 1'
#
loop_
_entity.id
_entity.type
_entity.pdbx_description
1 polymer ?
#
loop_
_entity_poly.entity_id
_entity_poly.type
_entity_poly.pdbx_seq_one_letter_code
_entity_poly.pdbx_strand_id
1 'polypeptide(L)'
;MKLVLFLNMGGATNLQDCEVFLKNMFNDPYILGIKNRFLRKFVAWIITKARVKAMQENYKKMGGKSPLNELTQSLCDKLNLKQDEFKFDFVNLYVPPFATEILQKYTLNESDEIILFPLYPHHSCTTVTSSLEVLQNEISKQKIQAKVKTIDIFYKNELYNEMIISHILAKKNKFDAKILIFSAHSLPQSIID
;
A
#
# COMPACT_ATOMS: atom_id res chain seq x y z
N MET A 1 0.11 22.82 8.79
CA MET A 1 -0.20 21.40 9.08
C MET A 1 0.84 20.50 8.42
N LYS A 2 1.24 19.41 9.08
CA LYS A 2 2.06 18.35 8.48
C LYS A 2 1.21 17.07 8.37
N LEU A 3 0.81 16.70 7.17
CA LEU A 3 0.00 15.52 6.89
C LEU A 3 0.89 14.36 6.43
N VAL A 4 0.95 13.29 7.19
CA VAL A 4 1.65 12.05 6.83
C VAL A 4 0.64 11.08 6.21
N LEU A 5 0.87 10.68 4.97
CA LEU A 5 0.05 9.71 4.24
C LEU A 5 0.78 8.39 4.12
N PHE A 6 0.30 7.37 4.84
CA PHE A 6 0.78 6.01 4.65
C PHE A 6 0.30 5.44 3.32
N LEU A 7 1.20 4.89 2.52
CA LEU A 7 0.87 4.37 1.20
C LEU A 7 0.93 2.84 1.19
N ASN A 8 -0.14 2.22 0.70
CA ASN A 8 -0.25 0.78 0.59
C ASN A 8 -1.01 0.37 -0.68
N MET A 9 -0.89 -0.90 -1.09
CA MET A 9 -1.68 -1.47 -2.18
C MET A 9 -3.16 -1.48 -1.81
N GLY A 10 -3.44 -1.63 -0.51
CA GLY A 10 -4.76 -1.89 0.03
C GLY A 10 -5.12 -3.37 -0.03
N GLY A 11 -6.25 -3.73 0.57
CA GLY A 11 -6.80 -5.07 0.52
C GLY A 11 -8.32 -5.05 0.56
N ALA A 12 -8.95 -6.01 -0.10
CA ALA A 12 -10.41 -6.03 -0.24
C ALA A 12 -11.09 -6.07 1.15
N THR A 13 -12.00 -5.12 1.43
CA THR A 13 -12.69 -5.03 2.73
C THR A 13 -13.94 -5.91 2.80
N ASN A 14 -14.37 -6.41 1.65
CA ASN A 14 -15.45 -7.35 1.45
C ASN A 14 -15.17 -8.18 0.18
N LEU A 15 -16.01 -9.17 -0.12
CA LEU A 15 -15.79 -10.05 -1.27
C LEU A 15 -16.01 -9.35 -2.61
N GLN A 16 -16.84 -8.31 -2.67
CA GLN A 16 -17.12 -7.54 -3.88
C GLN A 16 -15.90 -6.68 -4.26
N ASP A 17 -15.18 -6.14 -3.28
CA ASP A 17 -13.94 -5.39 -3.47
C ASP A 17 -12.82 -6.22 -4.13
N CYS A 18 -12.90 -7.55 -4.11
CA CYS A 18 -11.93 -8.40 -4.81
C CYS A 18 -11.89 -8.09 -6.31
N GLU A 19 -13.03 -7.81 -6.93
CA GLU A 19 -13.07 -7.45 -8.36
C GLU A 19 -12.45 -6.07 -8.60
N VAL A 20 -12.73 -5.11 -7.71
CA VAL A 20 -12.17 -3.74 -7.77
C VAL A 20 -10.65 -3.79 -7.62
N PHE A 21 -10.16 -4.52 -6.62
CA PHE A 21 -8.74 -4.72 -6.36
C PHE A 21 -8.02 -5.27 -7.59
N LEU A 22 -8.48 -6.40 -8.13
CA LEU A 22 -7.83 -7.05 -9.28
C LEU A 22 -7.88 -6.15 -10.52
N LYS A 23 -9.02 -5.52 -10.78
CA LYS A 23 -9.19 -4.63 -11.93
C LYS A 23 -8.20 -3.47 -11.87
N ASN A 24 -8.06 -2.83 -10.72
CA ASN A 24 -7.16 -1.69 -10.54
C ASN A 24 -5.70 -2.13 -10.59
N MET A 25 -5.36 -3.22 -9.89
CA MET A 25 -4.01 -3.78 -9.86
C MET A 25 -3.51 -4.19 -11.25
N PHE A 26 -4.31 -4.91 -12.04
CA PHE A 26 -3.90 -5.29 -13.40
C PHE A 26 -3.95 -4.14 -14.40
N ASN A 27 -4.66 -3.05 -14.11
CA ASN A 27 -4.65 -1.88 -14.97
C ASN A 27 -3.47 -0.92 -14.66
N ASP A 28 -2.68 -1.21 -13.64
CA ASP A 28 -1.45 -0.51 -13.28
C ASP A 28 -0.33 -0.81 -14.29
N PRO A 29 0.29 0.20 -14.93
CA PRO A 29 1.41 0.00 -15.86
C PRO A 29 2.65 -0.65 -15.21
N TYR A 30 2.84 -0.50 -13.89
CA TYR A 30 3.95 -1.13 -13.18
C TYR A 30 3.70 -2.62 -12.93
N ILE A 31 2.44 -3.05 -12.82
CA ILE A 31 2.06 -4.46 -12.66
C ILE A 31 1.96 -5.16 -14.02
N LEU A 32 1.25 -4.55 -14.97
CA LEU A 32 1.19 -4.99 -16.36
C LEU A 32 1.88 -3.96 -17.25
N GLY A 33 3.11 -4.25 -17.67
CA GLY A 33 3.96 -3.40 -18.53
C GLY A 33 3.44 -3.14 -19.95
N ILE A 34 2.15 -3.34 -20.22
CA ILE A 34 1.50 -3.04 -21.49
C ILE A 34 1.37 -1.51 -21.60
N LYS A 35 2.16 -0.88 -22.47
CA LYS A 35 2.19 0.60 -22.65
C LYS A 35 0.83 1.17 -23.10
N ASN A 36 0.13 0.48 -24.00
CA ASN A 36 -1.17 0.94 -24.50
C ASN A 36 -2.25 0.77 -23.42
N ARG A 37 -2.82 1.88 -22.95
CA ARG A 37 -3.84 1.92 -21.88
C ARG A 37 -5.10 1.13 -22.22
N PHE A 38 -5.57 1.18 -23.47
CA PHE A 38 -6.79 0.49 -23.89
C PHE A 38 -6.58 -1.03 -23.92
N LEU A 39 -5.45 -1.46 -24.48
CA LEU A 39 -5.07 -2.87 -24.48
C LEU A 39 -4.86 -3.39 -23.06
N ARG A 40 -4.16 -2.63 -22.21
CA ARG A 40 -3.96 -2.98 -20.80
C ARG A 40 -5.28 -3.13 -20.07
N LYS A 41 -6.21 -2.20 -20.26
CA LYS A 41 -7.55 -2.26 -19.65
C LYS A 41 -8.34 -3.49 -20.11
N PHE A 42 -8.26 -3.85 -21.40
CA PHE A 42 -8.90 -5.04 -21.93
C PHE A 42 -8.31 -6.33 -21.32
N VAL A 43 -6.98 -6.44 -21.30
CA VAL A 43 -6.27 -7.57 -20.68
C VAL A 43 -6.57 -7.67 -19.18
N ALA A 44 -6.55 -6.54 -18.47
CA ALA A 44 -6.88 -6.47 -17.05
C ALA A 44 -8.30 -6.98 -16.78
N TRP A 45 -9.28 -6.65 -17.65
CA TRP A 45 -10.64 -7.15 -17.54
C TRP A 45 -10.72 -8.68 -17.69
N ILE A 46 -10.04 -9.25 -18.68
CA ILE A 46 -9.97 -10.71 -18.88
C ILE A 46 -9.38 -11.40 -17.64
N ILE A 47 -8.22 -10.92 -17.18
CA ILE A 47 -7.52 -11.50 -16.01
C ILE A 47 -8.38 -11.40 -14.75
N THR A 48 -9.04 -10.25 -14.55
CA THR A 48 -9.94 -10.03 -13.41
C THR A 48 -11.08 -11.05 -13.41
N LYS A 49 -11.77 -11.22 -14.54
CA LYS A 49 -12.86 -12.21 -14.65
C LYS A 49 -12.39 -13.64 -14.41
N ALA A 50 -11.18 -13.98 -14.85
CA ALA A 50 -10.60 -15.30 -14.61
C ALA A 50 -10.22 -15.53 -13.14
N ARG A 51 -9.72 -14.51 -12.43
CA ARG A 51 -9.12 -14.67 -11.09
C ARG A 51 -10.05 -14.31 -9.92
N VAL A 52 -11.11 -13.55 -10.15
CA VAL A 52 -11.95 -13.00 -9.07
C VAL A 52 -12.55 -14.08 -8.17
N LYS A 53 -13.05 -15.19 -8.74
CA LYS A 53 -13.67 -16.27 -7.95
C LYS A 53 -12.65 -16.92 -7.01
N ALA A 54 -11.46 -17.25 -7.52
CA ALA A 54 -10.39 -17.83 -6.72
C ALA A 54 -9.93 -16.88 -5.60
N MET A 55 -9.82 -15.58 -5.88
CA MET A 55 -9.51 -14.58 -4.86
C MET A 55 -10.59 -14.53 -3.77
N GLN A 56 -11.87 -14.49 -4.16
CA GLN A 56 -12.99 -14.47 -3.22
C GLN A 56 -13.01 -15.71 -2.32
N GLU A 57 -12.73 -16.90 -2.87
CA GLU A 57 -12.62 -18.14 -2.08
C GLU A 57 -11.49 -18.08 -1.04
N ASN A 58 -10.33 -17.54 -1.42
CA ASN A 58 -9.24 -17.32 -0.47
C ASN A 58 -9.63 -16.31 0.61
N TYR A 59 -10.28 -15.21 0.25
CA TYR A 59 -10.77 -14.24 1.22
C TYR A 59 -11.82 -14.84 2.16
N LYS A 60 -12.74 -15.68 1.68
CA LYS A 60 -13.70 -16.40 2.53
C LYS A 60 -13.00 -17.23 3.61
N LYS A 61 -11.91 -17.93 3.27
CA LYS A 61 -11.11 -18.72 4.23
C LYS A 61 -10.46 -17.85 5.31
N MET A 62 -10.22 -16.57 5.03
CA MET A 62 -9.65 -15.60 5.98
C MET A 62 -10.71 -14.78 6.74
N GLY A 63 -12.00 -15.12 6.62
CA GLY A 63 -13.09 -14.36 7.25
C GLY A 63 -13.74 -13.28 6.36
N GLY A 64 -13.46 -13.30 5.06
CA GLY A 64 -14.16 -12.52 4.04
C GLY A 64 -13.57 -11.14 3.72
N LYS A 65 -12.50 -10.73 4.40
CA LYS A 65 -11.87 -9.40 4.22
C LYS A 65 -10.37 -9.42 4.56
N SER A 66 -9.64 -8.43 4.05
CA SER A 66 -8.26 -8.17 4.45
C SER A 66 -8.25 -7.34 5.74
N PRO A 67 -7.40 -7.70 6.74
CA PRO A 67 -7.25 -6.90 7.95
C PRO A 67 -6.44 -5.61 7.72
N LEU A 68 -5.85 -5.43 6.54
CA LEU A 68 -4.85 -4.40 6.29
C LEU A 68 -5.36 -2.97 6.55
N ASN A 69 -6.57 -2.65 6.08
CA ASN A 69 -7.14 -1.32 6.26
C ASN A 69 -7.42 -1.02 7.74
N GLU A 70 -7.93 -2.01 8.48
CA GLU A 70 -8.21 -1.87 9.92
C GLU A 70 -6.93 -1.68 10.73
N LEU A 71 -5.87 -2.43 10.40
CA LEU A 71 -4.57 -2.29 11.03
C LEU A 71 -3.94 -0.93 10.72
N THR A 72 -4.05 -0.45 9.48
CA THR A 72 -3.49 0.84 9.06
C THR A 72 -4.26 2.00 9.69
N GLN A 73 -5.59 1.94 9.73
CA GLN A 73 -6.40 2.91 10.45
C GLN A 73 -6.05 2.95 11.94
N SER A 74 -5.93 1.78 12.59
CA SER A 74 -5.54 1.71 14.00
C SER A 74 -4.16 2.31 14.26
N LEU A 75 -3.21 2.16 13.32
CA LEU A 75 -1.91 2.82 13.39
C LEU A 75 -2.05 4.34 13.32
N CYS A 76 -2.80 4.86 12.34
CA CYS A 76 -3.07 6.30 12.22
C CYS A 76 -3.70 6.86 13.50
N ASP A 77 -4.72 6.19 14.03
CA ASP A 77 -5.43 6.62 15.23
C ASP A 77 -4.49 6.67 16.45
N LYS A 78 -3.68 5.63 16.65
CA LYS A 78 -2.71 5.58 17.76
C LYS A 78 -1.65 6.66 17.65
N LEU A 79 -1.19 6.99 16.45
CA LEU A 79 -0.20 8.04 16.24
C LEU A 79 -0.80 9.43 16.43
N ASN A 80 -2.01 9.67 15.90
CA ASN A 80 -2.77 10.90 16.09
C ASN A 80 -3.15 11.15 17.56
N LEU A 81 -3.33 10.10 18.37
CA LEU A 81 -3.60 10.24 19.81
C LEU A 81 -2.35 10.51 20.65
N LYS A 82 -1.15 10.24 20.12
CA LYS A 82 0.11 10.36 20.87
C LYS A 82 0.74 11.74 20.77
N GLN A 83 0.38 12.53 19.76
CA GLN A 83 0.97 13.83 19.48
C GLN A 83 0.08 14.62 18.52
N ASP A 84 0.29 15.94 18.48
CA ASP A 84 -0.46 16.88 17.63
C ASP A 84 0.39 17.59 16.54
N GLU A 85 1.68 17.28 16.43
CA GLU A 85 2.59 17.83 15.40
C GLU A 85 2.26 17.35 13.98
N PHE A 86 1.92 16.06 13.83
CA PHE A 86 1.59 15.46 12.54
C PHE A 86 0.18 14.87 12.56
N LYS A 87 -0.53 15.07 11.44
CA LYS A 87 -1.78 14.36 11.16
C LYS A 87 -1.47 13.12 10.33
N PHE A 88 -1.94 11.95 10.72
CA PHE A 88 -1.79 10.71 9.97
C PHE A 88 -3.11 10.27 9.33
N ASP A 89 -3.03 9.91 8.05
CA ASP A 89 -4.06 9.20 7.29
C ASP A 89 -3.38 8.20 6.34
N PHE A 90 -4.14 7.41 5.61
CA PHE A 90 -3.56 6.44 4.68
C PHE A 90 -4.31 6.39 3.36
N VAL A 91 -3.57 6.05 2.31
CA VAL A 91 -4.05 5.92 0.94
C VAL A 91 -3.75 4.52 0.45
N ASN A 92 -4.76 3.92 -0.17
CA ASN A 92 -4.63 2.66 -0.87
C ASN A 92 -4.64 2.88 -2.40
N LEU A 93 -3.93 2.00 -3.11
CA LEU A 93 -3.82 2.08 -4.57
C LEU A 93 -4.97 1.39 -5.29
N TYR A 94 -5.35 0.19 -4.85
CA TYR A 94 -6.22 -0.67 -5.65
C TYR A 94 -7.64 -0.81 -5.11
N VAL A 95 -7.88 -0.41 -3.87
CA VAL A 95 -9.20 -0.36 -3.23
C VAL A 95 -9.29 0.89 -2.35
N PRO A 96 -10.49 1.37 -1.98
CA PRO A 96 -10.61 2.49 -1.05
C PRO A 96 -9.89 2.28 0.30
N PRO A 97 -9.51 3.37 0.99
CA PRO A 97 -9.69 4.76 0.57
C PRO A 97 -8.64 5.21 -0.47
N PHE A 98 -9.10 5.85 -1.54
CA PHE A 98 -8.22 6.30 -2.63
C PHE A 98 -7.63 7.68 -2.36
N ALA A 99 -6.51 7.99 -3.04
CA ALA A 99 -5.84 9.29 -2.95
C ALA A 99 -6.80 10.46 -3.09
N THR A 100 -7.74 10.38 -4.04
CA THR A 100 -8.74 11.41 -4.30
C THR A 100 -9.58 11.71 -3.06
N GLU A 101 -10.12 10.67 -2.44
CA GLU A 101 -11.03 10.77 -1.29
C GLU A 101 -10.30 11.29 -0.06
N ILE A 102 -9.07 10.82 0.18
CA ILE A 102 -8.26 11.22 1.32
C ILE A 102 -7.85 12.68 1.23
N LEU A 103 -7.31 13.11 0.09
CA LEU A 103 -6.84 14.50 -0.09
C LEU A 103 -8.00 15.50 0.04
N GLN A 104 -9.20 15.14 -0.42
CA GLN A 104 -10.40 15.98 -0.30
C GLN A 104 -10.88 16.20 1.14
N LYS A 105 -10.45 15.39 2.11
CA LYS A 105 -10.75 15.61 3.53
C LYS A 105 -10.01 16.83 4.12
N TYR A 106 -8.95 17.28 3.46
CA TYR A 106 -8.02 18.28 4.00
C TYR A 106 -8.01 19.55 3.15
N THR A 107 -8.10 20.71 3.80
CA THR A 107 -7.86 22.01 3.16
C THR A 107 -6.40 22.37 3.32
N LEU A 108 -5.60 22.01 2.32
CA LEU A 108 -4.14 22.19 2.30
C LEU A 108 -3.76 23.47 1.56
N ASN A 109 -2.87 24.28 2.13
CA ASN A 109 -2.33 25.51 1.56
C ASN A 109 -0.79 25.44 1.40
N GLU A 110 -0.18 26.50 0.85
CA GLU A 110 1.26 26.56 0.55
C GLU A 110 2.18 26.45 1.77
N SER A 111 1.68 26.75 2.97
CA SER A 111 2.43 26.62 4.23
C SER A 111 2.38 25.20 4.83
N ASP A 112 1.53 24.33 4.28
CA ASP A 112 1.39 22.94 4.72
C ASP A 112 2.41 22.02 4.07
N GLU A 113 2.59 20.84 4.67
CA GLU A 113 3.47 19.80 4.18
C GLU A 113 2.72 18.46 4.10
N ILE A 114 2.84 17.76 2.98
CA ILE A 114 2.38 16.38 2.79
C ILE A 114 3.60 15.47 2.74
N ILE A 115 3.66 14.52 3.65
CA ILE A 115 4.74 13.55 3.79
C ILE A 115 4.22 12.19 3.29
N LEU A 116 4.77 11.74 2.18
CA LEU A 116 4.45 10.46 1.57
C LEU A 116 5.26 9.37 2.24
N PHE A 117 4.60 8.43 2.91
CA PHE A 117 5.25 7.33 3.63
C PHE A 117 4.80 5.98 3.06
N PRO A 118 5.53 5.41 2.07
CA PRO A 118 5.29 4.06 1.62
C PRO A 118 5.51 3.04 2.74
N LEU A 119 4.52 2.18 3.04
CA LEU A 119 4.66 1.13 4.06
C LEU A 119 5.44 -0.11 3.55
N TYR A 120 6.39 0.12 2.65
CA TYR A 120 7.27 -0.90 2.09
C TYR A 120 8.72 -0.60 2.52
N PRO A 121 9.33 -1.46 3.35
CA PRO A 121 10.72 -1.26 3.78
C PRO A 121 11.72 -1.35 2.62
N HIS A 122 11.38 -2.11 1.57
CA HIS A 122 12.21 -2.35 0.39
C HIS A 122 11.58 -1.70 -0.84
N HIS A 123 12.41 -1.14 -1.73
CA HIS A 123 11.92 -0.52 -2.96
C HIS A 123 11.50 -1.59 -3.98
N SER A 124 10.34 -1.39 -4.61
CA SER A 124 9.95 -2.02 -5.86
C SER A 124 9.14 -1.03 -6.68
N CYS A 125 9.28 -1.07 -8.01
CA CYS A 125 8.49 -0.23 -8.89
C CYS A 125 6.99 -0.53 -8.81
N THR A 126 6.64 -1.80 -8.56
CA THR A 126 5.26 -2.28 -8.39
C THR A 126 4.59 -1.84 -7.10
N THR A 127 5.36 -1.32 -6.13
CA THR A 127 4.84 -0.91 -4.81
C THR A 127 5.17 0.55 -4.52
N VAL A 128 6.43 0.87 -4.22
CA VAL A 128 6.87 2.21 -3.83
C VAL A 128 6.67 3.20 -4.99
N THR A 129 7.23 2.92 -6.16
CA THR A 129 7.14 3.85 -7.31
C THR A 129 5.69 4.07 -7.74
N SER A 130 4.92 2.99 -7.96
CA SER A 130 3.50 3.11 -8.31
C SER A 130 2.73 3.92 -7.26
N SER A 131 2.98 3.70 -5.97
CA SER A 131 2.26 4.42 -4.91
C SER A 131 2.54 5.91 -4.90
N LEU A 132 3.82 6.27 -5.07
CA LEU A 132 4.24 7.67 -5.13
C LEU A 132 3.68 8.36 -6.36
N GLU A 133 3.75 7.73 -7.54
CA GLU A 133 3.25 8.32 -8.77
C GLU A 133 1.73 8.55 -8.72
N VAL A 134 0.96 7.57 -8.24
CA VAL A 134 -0.50 7.71 -8.10
C VAL A 134 -0.85 8.92 -7.23
N LEU A 135 -0.20 9.05 -6.07
CA LEU A 135 -0.52 10.11 -5.13
C LEU A 135 -0.01 11.49 -5.60
N GLN A 136 1.20 11.57 -6.17
CA GLN A 136 1.74 12.82 -6.73
C GLN A 136 0.92 13.33 -7.92
N ASN A 137 0.43 12.43 -8.78
CA ASN A 137 -0.48 12.77 -9.86
C ASN A 137 -1.81 13.33 -9.33
N GLU A 138 -2.35 12.74 -8.27
CA GLU A 138 -3.60 13.21 -7.67
C GLU A 138 -3.42 14.57 -6.97
N ILE A 139 -2.32 14.78 -6.23
CA ILE A 139 -1.95 16.09 -5.66
C ILE A 139 -1.91 17.16 -6.75
N SER A 140 -1.23 16.87 -7.86
CA SER A 140 -1.10 17.77 -9.00
C SER A 140 -2.46 18.07 -9.65
N LYS A 141 -3.29 17.04 -9.85
CA LYS A 141 -4.62 17.14 -10.45
C LYS A 141 -5.57 17.98 -9.60
N GLN A 142 -5.50 17.85 -8.27
CA GLN A 142 -6.27 18.67 -7.33
C GLN A 142 -5.67 20.07 -7.12
N LYS A 143 -4.55 20.39 -7.77
CA LYS A 143 -3.84 21.68 -7.66
C LYS A 143 -3.46 22.02 -6.22
N ILE A 144 -3.12 21.01 -5.43
CA ILE A 144 -2.69 21.21 -4.05
C ILE A 144 -1.29 21.82 -4.06
N GLN A 145 -1.13 22.96 -3.38
CA GLN A 145 0.12 23.74 -3.38
C GLN A 145 1.02 23.45 -2.17
N ALA A 146 0.61 22.55 -1.28
CA ALA A 146 1.41 22.14 -0.12
C ALA A 146 2.75 21.52 -0.55
N LYS A 147 3.77 21.68 0.29
CA LYS A 147 5.10 21.09 0.05
C LYS A 147 5.01 19.57 0.16
N VAL A 148 5.58 18.84 -0.79
CA VAL A 148 5.58 17.37 -0.76
C VAL A 148 6.96 16.86 -0.37
N LYS A 149 7.03 15.98 0.62
CA LYS A 149 8.22 15.20 0.96
C LYS A 149 7.91 13.71 0.86
N THR A 150 8.93 12.93 0.56
CA THR A 150 8.83 11.46 0.51
C THR A 150 9.79 10.86 1.51
N ILE A 151 9.30 9.90 2.30
CA ILE A 151 10.12 9.06 3.15
C ILE A 151 10.73 7.96 2.27
N ASP A 152 12.05 7.84 2.34
CA ASP A 152 12.81 6.83 1.60
C ASP A 152 12.61 5.44 2.22
N ILE A 153 13.09 4.41 1.52
CA ILE A 153 13.07 3.03 1.98
C ILE A 153 13.84 2.87 3.30
N PHE A 154 13.35 1.98 4.15
CA PHE A 154 13.79 1.86 5.54
C PHE A 154 14.15 0.43 5.96
N TYR A 155 14.47 -0.46 5.01
CA TYR A 155 14.91 -1.83 5.33
C TYR A 155 16.17 -1.89 6.23
N LYS A 156 17.03 -0.86 6.21
CA LYS A 156 18.20 -0.73 7.09
C LYS A 156 17.91 -0.01 8.41
N ASN A 157 16.68 0.45 8.64
CA ASN A 157 16.35 1.17 9.87
C ASN A 157 16.53 0.25 11.08
N GLU A 158 17.22 0.74 12.10
CA GLU A 158 17.59 -0.04 13.30
C GLU A 158 16.33 -0.49 14.05
N LEU A 159 15.42 0.44 14.37
CA LEU A 159 14.17 0.14 15.08
C LEU A 159 13.27 -0.85 14.32
N TYR A 160 13.22 -0.75 12.99
CA TYR A 160 12.51 -1.72 12.14
C TYR A 160 13.11 -3.13 12.29
N ASN A 161 14.44 -3.24 12.22
CA ASN A 161 15.13 -4.52 12.34
C ASN A 161 15.04 -5.11 13.76
N GLU A 162 15.14 -4.28 14.80
CA GLU A 162 14.91 -4.69 16.18
C GLU A 162 13.51 -5.27 16.39
N MET A 163 12.48 -4.64 15.80
CA MET A 163 11.11 -5.16 15.84
C MET A 163 11.02 -6.55 15.19
N ILE A 164 11.64 -6.77 14.02
CA ILE A 164 11.68 -8.09 13.37
C ILE A 164 12.39 -9.11 14.27
N ILE A 165 13.56 -8.76 14.81
CA ILE A 165 14.35 -9.65 15.69
C ILE A 165 13.50 -10.05 16.90
N SER A 166 12.82 -9.09 17.52
CA SER A 166 11.95 -9.36 18.68
C SER A 166 10.84 -10.37 18.35
N HIS A 167 10.20 -10.26 17.18
CA HIS A 167 9.18 -11.19 16.72
C HIS A 167 9.75 -12.60 16.46
N ILE A 168 10.92 -12.68 15.84
CA ILE A 168 11.60 -13.96 15.58
C ILE A 168 11.94 -14.66 16.91
N LEU A 169 12.57 -13.96 17.85
CA LEU A 169 12.98 -14.52 19.15
C LEU A 169 11.77 -14.94 19.98
N ALA A 170 10.70 -14.13 20.02
CA ALA A 170 9.47 -14.46 20.72
C ALA A 170 8.80 -15.74 20.19
N LYS A 171 8.93 -16.04 18.88
CA LYS A 171 8.42 -17.27 18.27
C LYS A 171 9.37 -18.45 18.45
N LYS A 172 10.69 -18.25 18.34
CA LYS A 172 11.71 -19.28 18.59
C LYS A 172 11.57 -19.89 19.99
N ASN A 173 11.24 -19.09 21.00
CA ASN A 173 11.01 -19.61 22.36
C ASN A 173 9.85 -20.61 22.47
N LYS A 174 9.00 -20.75 21.44
CA LYS A 174 7.88 -21.70 21.40
C LYS A 174 8.15 -22.96 20.56
N PHE A 175 9.20 -22.96 19.74
CA PHE A 175 9.50 -24.06 18.81
C PHE A 175 11.01 -24.25 18.68
N ASP A 176 11.49 -25.49 18.73
CA ASP A 176 12.90 -25.83 18.44
C ASP A 176 13.17 -25.80 16.93
N ALA A 177 13.17 -24.59 16.36
CA ALA A 177 13.36 -24.35 14.94
C ALA A 177 14.85 -24.26 14.59
N LYS A 178 15.30 -25.14 13.68
CA LYS A 178 16.70 -25.18 13.19
C LYS A 178 16.92 -24.34 11.92
N ILE A 179 15.85 -23.99 11.21
CA ILE A 179 15.90 -23.28 9.92
C ILE A 179 14.97 -22.07 10.00
N LEU A 180 15.49 -20.91 9.60
CA LEU A 180 14.73 -19.68 9.44
C LEU A 180 14.57 -19.39 7.95
N ILE A 181 13.33 -19.31 7.48
CA ILE A 181 13.00 -18.99 6.09
C ILE A 181 12.42 -17.58 6.02
N PHE A 182 13.12 -16.68 5.35
CA PHE A 182 12.56 -15.38 4.95
C PHE A 182 11.81 -15.56 3.64
N SER A 183 10.49 -15.36 3.67
CA SER A 183 9.65 -15.45 2.48
C SER A 183 9.15 -14.06 2.10
N ALA A 184 9.65 -13.54 0.98
CA ALA A 184 9.23 -12.29 0.38
C ALA A 184 8.36 -12.54 -0.86
N HIS A 185 7.52 -11.57 -1.23
CA HIS A 185 6.75 -11.65 -2.46
C HIS A 185 7.71 -11.63 -3.67
N SER A 186 7.54 -12.60 -4.57
CA SER A 186 8.34 -12.68 -5.79
C SER A 186 7.98 -11.57 -6.78
N LEU A 187 8.92 -11.25 -7.66
CA LEU A 187 8.74 -10.31 -8.77
C LEU A 187 8.90 -11.05 -10.12
N PRO A 188 8.20 -10.63 -11.18
CA PRO A 188 8.48 -11.09 -12.52
C PRO A 188 9.95 -10.86 -12.89
N GLN A 189 10.58 -11.83 -13.57
CA GLN A 189 11.99 -11.75 -13.98
C GLN A 189 12.30 -10.47 -14.78
N SER A 190 11.39 -10.04 -15.65
CA SER A 190 11.53 -8.82 -16.45
C SER A 190 11.57 -7.50 -15.66
N ILE A 191 11.31 -7.54 -14.34
CA ILE A 191 11.45 -6.39 -13.43
C ILE A 191 12.78 -6.45 -12.67
N ILE A 192 13.41 -7.63 -12.61
CA ILE A 192 14.67 -7.88 -11.91
C ILE A 192 15.87 -7.63 -12.83
N ASP A 193 15.77 -8.08 -14.08
CA ASP A 193 16.79 -7.90 -15.13
C ASP A 193 16.71 -6.50 -15.77
#